data_AF-A0A7J9IZ55-F1
#
_entry.id   AF-A0A7J9IZ55-F1
#
_cell.length_a   1.000
_cell.length_b   1.000
_cell.length_c   1.000
_cell.angle_alpha   90.00
_cell.angle_beta   90.00
_cell.angle_gamma   90.00
#
_symmetry.space_group_name_H-M   'P 1'
#
loop_
_entity.id
_entity.type
_entity.pdbx_description
1 polymer ?
#
loop_
_entity_poly.entity_id
_entity_poly.type
_entity_poly.pdbx_seq_one_letter_code
_entity_poly.pdbx_strand_id
1 'polypeptide(L)'
;EAKKRLQKVGYEHVIEREDWKLEAGKRYFFTRNHSTIVAFAIGGLWHTWFDRDLTVAGRVMIREEKGGSVSYSHRLVRIEEPIMRVPTLAIHLDSTL
;
A
#
# COMPACT_ATOMS: atom_id res chain seq x y z
N GLU A 1 -3.42 -5.67 -19.65
CA GLU A 1 -1.97 -5.43 -19.85
C GLU A 1 -1.15 -5.53 -18.58
N ALA A 2 -1.49 -4.81 -17.50
CA ALA A 2 -0.78 -4.80 -16.23
C ALA A 2 -0.51 -6.19 -15.63
N LYS A 3 -1.50 -7.10 -15.62
CA LYS A 3 -1.33 -8.50 -15.18
C LYS A 3 -0.18 -9.21 -15.90
N LYS A 4 -0.11 -9.13 -17.23
CA LYS A 4 0.94 -9.76 -18.04
C LYS A 4 2.31 -9.18 -17.70
N ARG A 5 2.39 -7.86 -17.49
CA ARG A 5 3.64 -7.18 -17.09
C ARG A 5 4.10 -7.63 -15.70
N LEU A 6 3.20 -7.73 -14.72
CA LEU A 6 3.53 -8.17 -13.36
C LEU A 6 4.01 -9.61 -13.32
N GLN A 7 3.33 -10.52 -14.02
CA GLN A 7 3.75 -11.93 -14.13
C GLN A 7 5.13 -12.05 -14.79
N LYS A 8 5.43 -11.24 -15.81
CA LYS A 8 6.76 -11.22 -16.47
C LYS A 8 7.89 -10.80 -15.52
N VAL A 9 7.58 -9.97 -14.52
CA VAL A 9 8.55 -9.45 -13.53
C VAL A 9 8.57 -10.31 -12.26
N GLY A 10 7.89 -11.46 -12.26
CA GLY A 10 7.94 -12.44 -11.17
C GLY A 10 6.97 -12.17 -10.02
N TYR A 11 5.88 -11.43 -10.25
CA TYR A 11 4.80 -11.33 -9.27
C TYR A 11 3.88 -12.55 -9.33
N GLU A 12 3.60 -13.15 -8.16
CA GLU A 12 2.67 -14.27 -8.00
C GLU A 12 1.22 -13.76 -7.87
N HIS A 13 0.28 -14.44 -8.54
CA HIS A 13 -1.13 -14.08 -8.45
C HIS A 13 -1.77 -14.73 -7.23
N VAL A 14 -2.38 -13.93 -6.35
CA VAL A 14 -3.15 -14.42 -5.20
C VAL A 14 -4.64 -14.15 -5.42
N ILE A 15 -5.48 -15.06 -4.91
CA ILE A 15 -6.94 -14.96 -5.02
C ILE A 15 -7.46 -14.21 -3.79
N GLU A 16 -8.20 -13.12 -4.01
CA GLU A 16 -8.70 -12.24 -2.92
C GLU A 16 -9.52 -12.97 -1.85
N ARG A 17 -10.17 -14.08 -2.21
CA ARG A 17 -11.12 -14.81 -1.35
C ARG A 17 -10.51 -16.01 -0.62
N GLU A 18 -9.22 -16.26 -0.78
CA GLU A 18 -8.53 -17.39 -0.16
C GLU A 18 -7.63 -16.91 0.98
N ASP A 19 -7.31 -17.80 1.91
CA ASP A 19 -6.32 -17.52 2.95
C ASP A 19 -4.92 -17.42 2.34
N TRP A 20 -4.26 -16.29 2.54
CA TRP A 20 -2.96 -16.03 1.94
C TRP A 20 -1.81 -16.53 2.82
N LYS A 21 -1.02 -17.46 2.27
CA LYS A 21 0.30 -17.83 2.83
C LYS A 21 1.38 -17.04 2.10
N LEU A 22 1.72 -15.88 2.65
CA LEU A 22 2.70 -14.96 2.07
C LEU A 22 4.10 -15.22 2.65
N GLU A 23 5.12 -15.13 1.81
CA GLU A 23 6.52 -15.29 2.20
C GLU A 23 7.31 -13.98 2.06
N ALA A 24 8.21 -13.73 3.01
CA ALA A 24 9.14 -12.60 2.94
C ALA A 24 10.07 -12.72 1.72
N GLY A 25 10.29 -11.60 1.04
CA GLY A 25 11.06 -11.49 -0.21
C GLY A 25 10.24 -11.70 -1.48
N LYS A 26 9.01 -12.25 -1.39
CA LYS A 26 8.15 -12.51 -2.56
C LYS A 26 7.27 -11.31 -2.92
N ARG A 27 6.81 -11.29 -4.16
CA ARG A 27 5.96 -10.22 -4.72
C ARG A 27 4.66 -10.82 -5.22
N TYR A 28 3.55 -10.19 -4.86
CA TYR A 28 2.21 -10.71 -5.10
C TYR A 28 1.31 -9.66 -5.72
N PHE A 29 0.31 -10.10 -6.48
CA PHE A 29 -0.74 -9.23 -6.97
C PHE A 29 -2.09 -9.94 -6.99
N PHE A 30 -3.17 -9.19 -6.83
CA PHE A 30 -4.52 -9.67 -7.06
C PHE A 30 -5.32 -8.66 -7.88
N THR A 31 -6.41 -9.15 -8.48
CA THR A 31 -7.34 -8.31 -9.24
C THR A 31 -8.72 -8.33 -8.62
N ARG A 32 -9.31 -7.15 -8.39
CA ARG A 32 -10.68 -7.01 -7.92
C ARG A 32 -11.59 -6.64 -9.09
N ASN A 33 -12.65 -7.42 -9.30
CA ASN A 33 -13.64 -7.22 -10.39
C ASN A 33 -13.04 -7.08 -11.79
N HIS A 34 -11.84 -7.65 -12.04
CA HIS A 34 -11.07 -7.52 -13.30
C HIS A 34 -10.71 -6.10 -13.76
N SER A 35 -11.18 -5.05 -13.10
CA SER A 35 -10.94 -3.64 -13.43
C SER A 35 -9.87 -2.98 -12.55
N THR A 36 -9.61 -3.55 -11.37
CA THR A 36 -8.62 -3.04 -10.41
C THR A 36 -7.51 -4.07 -10.20
N ILE A 37 -6.26 -3.62 -10.19
CA ILE A 37 -5.09 -4.44 -9.90
C ILE A 37 -4.32 -3.86 -8.71
N VAL A 38 -3.98 -4.71 -7.74
CA VAL A 38 -3.18 -4.34 -6.57
C VAL A 38 -1.94 -5.23 -6.57
N ALA A 39 -0.76 -4.64 -6.51
CA ALA A 39 0.52 -5.35 -6.50
C ALA A 39 1.36 -4.89 -5.30
N PHE A 40 1.93 -5.83 -4.55
CA PHE A 40 2.69 -5.57 -3.34
C PHE A 40 3.87 -6.54 -3.22
N ALA A 41 4.89 -6.16 -2.44
CA ALA A 41 6.05 -7.00 -2.13
C ALA A 41 6.13 -7.22 -0.62
N ILE A 42 6.37 -8.46 -0.21
CA ILE A 42 6.51 -8.85 1.20
C ILE A 42 8.00 -8.90 1.52
N GLY A 43 8.39 -8.45 2.71
CA GLY A 43 9.80 -8.36 3.09
C GLY A 43 10.46 -7.02 2.77
N GLY A 44 9.72 -5.92 2.89
CA GLY A 44 10.35 -4.61 3.03
C GLY A 44 11.27 -4.59 4.26
N LEU A 45 12.35 -3.80 4.21
CA LEU A 45 13.15 -3.44 5.38
C LEU A 45 12.32 -2.54 6.31
N TRP A 46 11.23 -3.07 6.90
CA TRP A 46 10.24 -2.27 7.61
C TRP A 46 10.85 -1.48 8.75
N HIS A 47 11.80 -2.09 9.49
CA HIS A 47 12.55 -1.44 10.56
C HIS A 47 13.25 -0.13 10.11
N THR A 48 13.63 0.00 8.82
CA THR A 48 14.23 1.23 8.31
C THR A 48 13.23 2.38 8.18
N TRP A 49 11.93 2.12 8.19
CA TRP A 49 10.89 3.15 8.13
C TRP A 49 10.57 3.76 9.50
N PHE A 50 10.95 3.09 10.58
CA PHE A 50 10.71 3.57 11.93
C PHE A 50 11.61 4.78 12.22
N ASP A 51 11.15 5.65 13.11
CA ASP A 51 11.80 6.88 13.54
C ASP A 51 12.13 7.89 12.43
N ARG A 52 11.59 7.70 11.22
CA ARG A 52 11.68 8.68 10.13
C ARG A 52 10.53 9.67 10.16
N ASP A 53 10.81 10.86 9.64
CA ASP A 53 9.79 11.87 9.35
C ASP A 53 9.13 11.48 8.02
N LEU A 54 7.87 11.03 8.09
CA LEU A 54 7.13 10.50 6.95
C LEU A 54 6.14 11.54 6.41
N THR A 55 6.02 11.58 5.09
CA THR A 55 5.01 12.37 4.36
C THR A 55 4.10 11.46 3.54
N VAL A 56 3.01 12.02 3.01
CA VAL A 56 1.99 11.30 2.24
C VAL A 56 1.93 11.82 0.82
N ALA A 57 1.97 10.90 -0.14
CA ALA A 57 1.72 11.19 -1.55
C ALA A 57 0.87 10.08 -2.16
N GLY A 58 -0.08 10.45 -3.02
CA GLY A 58 -0.96 9.47 -3.65
C GLY A 58 -2.13 10.08 -4.41
N ARG A 59 -3.15 9.26 -4.63
CA ARG A 59 -4.40 9.65 -5.30
C ARG A 59 -5.56 9.53 -4.32
N VAL A 60 -6.33 10.59 -4.20
CA VAL A 60 -7.57 10.62 -3.40
C VAL A 60 -8.78 10.62 -4.34
N MET A 61 -9.83 9.92 -3.94
CA MET A 61 -11.14 9.96 -4.59
C MET A 61 -12.02 10.93 -3.79
N ILE A 62 -12.56 11.94 -4.46
CA ILE A 62 -13.40 12.97 -3.85
C ILE A 62 -14.82 12.75 -4.36
N ARG A 63 -15.75 12.62 -3.43
CA ARG A 63 -17.17 12.65 -3.74
C ARG A 63 -17.58 14.11 -3.91
N GLU A 64 -18.12 14.44 -5.08
CA GLU A 64 -18.67 15.77 -5.38
C GLU A 64 -20.19 15.63 -5.50
N GLU A 65 -20.94 16.57 -4.91
CA GLU A 65 -22.39 16.61 -5.00
C GLU A 65 -22.80 17.97 -5.56
N LYS A 66 -23.41 17.97 -6.74
CA LYS A 66 -23.96 19.18 -7.38
C LYS A 66 -25.41 18.91 -7.78
N GLY A 67 -26.33 19.68 -7.21
CA GLY A 67 -27.75 19.64 -7.57
C GLY A 67 -28.43 18.28 -7.39
N GLY A 68 -28.07 17.52 -6.35
CA GLY A 68 -28.63 16.18 -6.07
C GLY A 68 -28.02 15.04 -6.91
N SER A 69 -27.09 15.32 -7.81
CA SER A 69 -26.29 14.31 -8.51
C SER A 69 -24.95 14.10 -7.81
N VAL A 70 -24.65 12.85 -7.46
CA VAL A 70 -23.37 12.44 -6.86
C VAL A 70 -22.40 12.02 -7.95
N SER A 71 -21.25 12.69 -8.01
CA SER A 71 -20.12 12.32 -8.87
C SER A 71 -18.88 12.00 -8.04
N TYR A 72 -17.93 11.31 -8.65
CA TYR A 72 -16.63 11.01 -8.05
C TYR A 72 -15.53 11.55 -8.95
N SER A 73 -14.66 12.39 -8.40
CA SER A 73 -13.45 12.89 -9.06
C SER A 73 -12.20 12.34 -8.37
N HIS A 74 -11.07 12.27 -9.07
CA HIS A 74 -9.80 11.86 -8.49
C HIS A 74 -8.81 13.03 -8.50
N ARG A 75 -8.01 13.17 -7.44
CA ARG A 75 -6.95 14.17 -7.36
C ARG A 75 -5.65 13.55 -6.88
N LEU A 76 -4.53 14.03 -7.41
CA LEU A 76 -3.21 13.70 -6.89
C LEU A 76 -2.89 14.65 -5.74
N VAL A 77 -2.36 14.09 -4.66
CA VAL A 77 -1.98 14.81 -3.46
C VAL A 77 -0.53 14.46 -3.14
N ARG A 78 0.25 15.48 -2.78
CA ARG A 78 1.58 15.36 -2.21
C ARG A 78 1.68 16.42 -1.11
N ILE A 79 1.95 15.97 0.10
CA ILE A 79 2.26 16.84 1.23
C ILE A 79 3.78 17.01 1.23
N GLU A 80 4.26 18.23 1.45
CA GLU A 80 5.71 18.51 1.41
C GLU A 80 6.33 18.46 2.80
N GLU A 81 5.53 18.74 3.82
CA GLU A 81 5.88 18.60 5.21
C GLU A 81 5.70 17.16 5.73
N PRO A 82 6.50 16.75 6.74
CA PRO A 82 6.31 15.48 7.42
C PRO A 82 5.12 15.57 8.37
N ILE A 83 4.14 14.66 8.20
CA ILE A 83 2.90 14.63 8.99
C ILE A 83 2.71 13.34 9.80
N MET A 84 3.64 12.39 9.67
CA MET A 84 3.53 11.08 10.31
C MET A 84 4.91 10.56 10.73
N ARG A 85 4.97 9.78 11.81
CA ARG A 85 6.15 9.03 12.25
C ARG A 85 5.69 7.73 12.91
N VAL A 86 6.43 6.65 12.69
CA VAL A 86 6.23 5.38 13.39
C VAL A 86 7.40 5.20 14.37
N PRO A 87 7.22 5.44 15.67
CA PRO A 87 8.32 5.36 16.63
C PRO A 87 8.71 3.91 16.95
N THR A 88 9.99 3.66 17.18
CA THR A 88 10.44 2.39 17.78
C THR A 88 10.11 2.32 19.28
N LEU A 89 10.00 1.09 19.80
CA LEU A 89 9.90 0.87 21.24
C LEU A 89 11.22 1.25 21.90
N ALA A 90 11.17 1.93 23.05
CA ALA A 90 12.36 2.22 23.82
C ALA A 90 13.08 0.92 24.23
N ILE A 91 14.39 0.87 24.03
CA ILE A 91 15.21 -0.33 24.28
C ILE A 91 15.11 -0.85 25.72
N HIS A 92 14.88 0.03 26.71
CA HIS A 92 14.73 -0.35 28.12
C HIS A 92 13.48 -1.22 28.39
N LEU A 93 12.51 -1.19 27.48
CA LEU A 93 11.27 -1.95 27.57
C LEU A 93 11.30 -3.21 26.68
N ASP A 94 12.42 -3.46 26.01
CA ASP A 94 12.64 -4.66 25.21
C ASP A 94 13.29 -5.74 26.08
N SER A 95 12.52 -6.76 26.46
CA SER A 95 12.99 -7.88 27.28
C SER A 95 13.65 -9.01 26.47
N THR A 96 14.00 -8.75 25.20
CA THR A 96 14.56 -9.74 24.28
C THR A 96 16.10 -9.71 24.20
N LEU A 97 16.76 -8.95 25.08
CA LEU A 97 18.22 -8.95 25.25
C LEU A 97 18.72 -10.06 26.19
#